data_AF-A0A841QFC9-F1
#
_entry.id   AF-A0A841QFC9-F1
#
_cell.length_a   1.000
_cell.length_b   1.000
_cell.length_c   1.000
_cell.angle_alpha   90.00
_cell.angle_beta   90.00
_cell.angle_gamma   90.00
#
_symmetry.space_group_name_H-M   'P 1'
#
loop_
_entity.id
_entity.type
_entity.pdbx_description
1 polymer ?
#
loop_
_entity_poly.entity_id
_entity_poly.type
_entity_poly.pdbx_seq_one_letter_code
_entity_poly.pdbx_strand_id
1 'polypeptide(L)'
;MKIEIGKPSLPPVSITEIKQDFLMRYAGTKGESERRITVNGLNGEQLPNGEIRILTIKAFCHERNSPRSFKASSVKELIVPETGEVVTDILKWFREQEQ
;
A
#
# COMPACT_ATOMS: atom_id res chain seq x y z
N MET A 1 28.22 0.95 18.35
CA MET A 1 26.99 0.64 17.59
C MET A 1 26.89 -0.86 17.47
N LYS A 2 25.94 -1.51 18.17
CA LYS A 2 25.70 -2.96 18.03
C LYS A 2 24.69 -3.14 16.91
N ILE A 3 25.09 -3.83 15.85
CA ILE A 3 24.19 -4.26 14.78
C ILE A 3 23.79 -5.69 15.15
N GLU A 4 22.56 -5.87 15.62
CA GLU A 4 21.98 -7.19 15.80
C GLU A 4 21.37 -7.61 14.46
N ILE A 5 21.96 -8.63 13.83
CA ILE A 5 21.44 -9.21 12.60
C ILE A 5 20.28 -10.12 13.01
N GLY A 6 19.05 -9.62 12.82
CA GLY A 6 17.82 -10.34 13.11
C GLY A 6 17.71 -11.64 12.30
N LYS A 7 16.95 -12.59 12.85
CA LYS A 7 16.60 -13.90 12.27
C LYS A 7 16.18 -13.77 10.79
N PRO A 8 16.37 -14.82 9.95
CA PRO A 8 16.01 -14.79 8.54
C PRO A 8 14.56 -14.29 8.37
N SER A 9 14.39 -13.20 7.64
CA SER A 9 13.08 -12.65 7.30
C SER A 9 12.32 -13.69 6.48
N LEU A 10 11.04 -13.89 6.80
CA LEU A 10 10.15 -14.70 5.97
C LEU A 10 10.15 -14.15 4.53
N PRO A 11 9.85 -14.98 3.52
CA PRO A 11 9.87 -14.55 2.13
C PRO A 11 8.92 -13.35 1.91
N PRO A 12 9.26 -12.44 0.99
CA PRO A 12 8.42 -11.30 0.67
C PRO A 12 7.08 -11.77 0.08
N VAL A 13 6.00 -11.09 0.46
CA VAL A 13 4.66 -11.33 -0.08
C VAL A 13 4.40 -10.33 -1.20
N SER A 14 3.89 -10.81 -2.33
CA SER A 14 3.44 -9.98 -3.44
C SER A 14 2.01 -10.35 -3.81
N ILE A 15 1.14 -9.35 -3.82
CA ILE A 15 -0.23 -9.44 -4.30
C ILE A 15 -0.28 -8.66 -5.61
N THR A 16 -0.76 -9.29 -6.69
CA THR A 16 -0.80 -8.72 -8.03
C THR A 16 -2.23 -8.74 -8.57
N GLU A 17 -2.44 -8.17 -9.76
CA GLU A 17 -3.72 -8.21 -10.48
C GLU A 17 -4.88 -7.47 -9.81
N ILE A 18 -4.57 -6.66 -8.80
CA ILE A 18 -5.49 -5.67 -8.24
C ILE A 18 -5.81 -4.63 -9.33
N LYS A 19 -7.07 -4.18 -9.41
CA LYS A 19 -7.49 -3.05 -10.27
C LYS A 19 -8.50 -2.18 -9.52
N GLN A 20 -8.03 -1.54 -8.45
CA GLN A 20 -8.88 -0.72 -7.59
C GLN A 20 -8.39 0.72 -7.57
N ASP A 21 -9.31 1.65 -7.81
CA ASP A 21 -9.04 3.08 -7.73
C ASP A 21 -9.17 3.60 -6.30
N PHE A 22 -8.26 4.50 -5.93
CA PHE A 22 -8.25 5.21 -4.66
C PHE A 22 -7.85 6.67 -4.85
N LEU A 23 -8.43 7.53 -4.01
CA LEU A 23 -7.84 8.84 -3.70
C LEU A 23 -6.87 8.64 -2.52
N MET A 24 -5.59 8.87 -2.76
CA MET A 24 -4.52 8.64 -1.78
C MET A 24 -3.96 9.96 -1.28
N ARG A 25 -3.94 10.15 0.03
CA ARG A 25 -3.15 11.19 0.70
C ARG A 25 -1.85 10.60 1.18
N TYR A 26 -0.72 11.21 0.83
CA TYR A 26 0.60 10.72 1.20
C TYR A 26 1.58 11.84 1.50
N ALA A 27 2.51 11.57 2.42
CA ALA A 27 3.64 12.43 2.73
C ALA A 27 4.75 12.24 1.67
N GLY A 28 4.79 13.13 0.69
CA GLY A 28 5.84 13.19 -0.31
C GLY A 28 7.07 13.96 0.16
N THR A 29 8.10 14.02 -0.68
CA THR A 29 9.35 14.75 -0.38
C THR A 29 9.18 16.27 -0.28
N LYS A 30 8.08 16.82 -0.82
CA LYS A 30 7.75 18.25 -0.82
C LYS A 30 6.59 18.60 0.12
N GLY A 31 6.24 17.69 1.03
CA GLY A 31 5.07 17.81 1.89
C GLY A 31 3.94 16.87 1.47
N GLU A 32 2.78 17.06 2.08
CA GLU A 32 1.62 16.23 1.82
C GLU A 32 1.06 16.47 0.41
N SER A 33 0.57 15.42 -0.20
CA SER A 33 0.01 15.46 -1.55
C SER A 33 -1.13 14.47 -1.65
N GLU A 34 -2.12 14.83 -2.44
CA GLU A 34 -3.23 13.98 -2.82
C GLU A 34 -3.06 13.51 -4.27
N ARG A 35 -3.36 12.24 -4.53
CA ARG A 35 -3.23 11.60 -5.85
C ARG A 35 -4.36 10.62 -6.09
N ARG A 36 -4.90 10.62 -7.30
CA ARG A 36 -5.69 9.50 -7.80
C ARG A 36 -4.76 8.41 -8.27
N ILE A 37 -4.97 7.21 -7.75
CA ILE A 37 -4.16 6.05 -8.08
C ILE A 37 -5.04 4.85 -8.40
N THR A 38 -4.58 4.01 -9.34
CA THR A 38 -5.11 2.67 -9.55
C THR A 38 -4.12 1.69 -8.98
N VAL A 39 -4.45 1.02 -7.88
CA VAL A 39 -3.58 0.03 -7.24
C VAL A 39 -3.55 -1.22 -8.10
N ASN A 40 -2.33 -1.61 -8.49
CA ASN A 40 -2.05 -2.75 -9.36
C ASN A 40 -1.37 -3.90 -8.61
N GLY A 41 -0.89 -3.63 -7.40
CA GLY A 41 -0.29 -4.65 -6.55
C GLY A 41 0.23 -4.12 -5.23
N LEU A 42 0.47 -5.03 -4.30
CA LEU A 42 1.00 -4.76 -2.98
C LEU A 42 2.22 -5.64 -2.76
N ASN A 43 3.27 -5.06 -2.21
CA ASN A 43 4.45 -5.79 -1.77
C ASN A 43 4.58 -5.63 -0.25
N GLY A 44 4.80 -6.73 0.43
CA GLY A 44 4.93 -6.78 1.88
C GLY A 44 5.90 -7.85 2.37
N GLU A 45 5.94 -8.01 3.68
CA GLU A 45 6.66 -9.07 4.37
C GLU A 45 5.70 -9.82 5.28
N GLN A 46 5.90 -11.13 5.41
CA GLN A 46 5.23 -11.89 6.45
C GLN A 46 5.99 -11.71 7.76
N LEU A 47 5.27 -11.37 8.82
CA LEU A 47 5.81 -11.23 10.17
C LEU A 47 5.84 -12.60 10.86
N PRO A 48 6.68 -12.81 11.91
CA PRO A 48 6.77 -14.07 12.62
C PRO A 48 5.45 -14.55 13.27
N ASN A 49 4.50 -13.64 13.51
CA ASN A 49 3.16 -13.94 14.02
C ASN A 49 2.18 -14.37 12.92
N GLY A 50 2.63 -14.44 11.66
CA GLY A 50 1.81 -14.81 10.50
C GLY A 50 1.10 -13.63 9.82
N GLU A 51 1.14 -12.42 10.39
CA GLU A 51 0.55 -11.22 9.78
C GLU A 51 1.33 -10.77 8.55
N ILE A 52 0.66 -10.12 7.60
CA ILE A 52 1.30 -9.53 6.42
C ILE A 52 1.39 -8.03 6.63
N ARG A 53 2.61 -7.50 6.61
CA ARG A 53 2.84 -6.06 6.64
C ARG A 53 3.10 -5.55 5.23
N ILE A 54 2.24 -4.68 4.73
CA ILE A 54 2.46 -4.02 3.44
C ILE A 54 3.54 -2.95 3.57
N LEU A 55 4.53 -3.01 2.69
CA LEU A 55 5.66 -2.10 2.65
C LEU A 55 5.54 -1.13 1.48
N THR A 56 5.04 -1.59 0.34
CA THR A 56 4.94 -0.80 -0.89
C THR A 56 3.63 -1.06 -1.62
N ILE A 57 2.99 0.02 -2.06
CA ILE A 57 1.82 0.01 -2.93
C ILE A 57 2.31 0.31 -4.36
N LYS A 58 2.08 -0.61 -5.28
CA LYS A 58 2.32 -0.42 -6.71
C LYS A 58 1.04 0.08 -7.34
N ALA A 59 1.10 1.24 -7.99
CA ALA A 59 -0.09 1.85 -8.57
C ALA A 59 0.23 2.66 -9.82
N PHE A 60 -0.76 2.82 -10.69
CA PHE A 60 -0.73 3.84 -11.72
C PHE A 60 -1.11 5.19 -11.11
N CYS A 61 -0.29 6.23 -11.29
CA CYS A 61 -0.59 7.57 -10.78
C CYS A 61 -1.15 8.43 -11.90
N HIS A 62 -2.41 8.84 -11.76
CA HIS A 62 -3.14 9.57 -12.80
C HIS A 62 -2.59 10.98 -13.03
N GLU A 63 -2.15 11.68 -11.97
CA GLU A 63 -1.56 13.03 -12.10
C GLU A 63 -0.18 13.01 -12.78
N ARG A 64 0.49 11.85 -12.81
CA ARG A 64 1.79 11.66 -13.45
C ARG A 64 1.70 10.83 -14.72
N ASN A 65 0.51 10.34 -15.07
CA ASN A 65 0.25 9.43 -16.17
C ASN A 65 1.29 8.30 -16.28
N SER A 66 1.69 7.70 -15.15
CA SER A 66 2.76 6.70 -15.11
C SER A 66 2.70 5.76 -13.90
N PRO A 67 3.24 4.53 -14.00
CA PRO A 67 3.39 3.63 -12.87
C PRO A 67 4.33 4.19 -11.79
N ARG A 68 3.95 4.00 -10.52
CA ARG A 68 4.70 4.42 -9.35
C ARG A 68 4.61 3.40 -8.23
N SER A 69 5.59 3.46 -7.34
CA SER A 69 5.63 2.70 -6.10
C SER A 69 5.64 3.67 -4.93
N PHE A 70 4.71 3.48 -4.00
CA PHE A 70 4.54 4.32 -2.83
C PHE A 70 4.87 3.50 -1.59
N LYS A 71 5.70 4.05 -0.69
CA LYS A 71 5.96 3.42 0.60
C LYS A 71 4.68 3.47 1.43
N ALA A 72 4.23 2.34 1.93
CA ALA A 72 3.02 2.27 2.75
C ALA A 72 3.11 3.18 3.99
N SER A 73 4.30 3.32 4.59
CA SER A 73 4.56 4.22 5.70
C SER A 73 4.43 5.72 5.36
N SER A 74 4.47 6.08 4.08
CA SER A 74 4.24 7.45 3.62
C SER A 74 2.78 7.72 3.28
N VAL A 75 1.94 6.69 3.19
CA VAL A 75 0.51 6.82 2.94
C VAL A 75 -0.19 7.18 4.25
N LYS A 76 -1.00 8.24 4.21
CA LYS A 76 -1.77 8.71 5.36
C LYS A 76 -3.19 8.17 5.31
N GLU A 77 -3.81 8.27 4.15
CA GLU A 77 -5.19 7.84 3.92
C GLU A 77 -5.33 7.28 2.50
N LEU A 78 -6.16 6.25 2.38
CA LEU A 78 -6.71 5.76 1.12
C LEU A 78 -8.22 5.90 1.20
N ILE A 79 -8.82 6.49 0.18
CA ILE A 79 -10.25 6.79 0.14
C ILE A 79 -10.83 6.19 -1.12
N VAL A 80 -11.92 5.42 -0.98
CA VAL A 80 -12.68 4.88 -2.10
C VAL A 80 -13.42 6.02 -2.80
N PRO A 81 -13.16 6.31 -4.09
CA PRO A 81 -13.71 7.51 -4.76
C PRO A 81 -15.24 7.54 -4.80
N GLU A 82 -15.88 6.38 -4.92
CA GLU A 82 -17.32 6.26 -5.12
C GLU A 82 -18.12 6.46 -3.83
N THR A 83 -17.58 6.01 -2.70
CA THR A 83 -18.28 5.98 -1.41
C THR A 83 -17.72 7.00 -0.40
N GLY A 84 -16.51 7.51 -0.62
CA GLY A 84 -15.78 8.29 0.36
C GLY A 84 -15.27 7.47 1.55
N GLU A 85 -15.34 6.14 1.49
CA GLU A 85 -14.88 5.25 2.56
C GLU A 85 -13.37 5.38 2.75
N VAL A 86 -12.93 5.57 4.00
CA VAL A 86 -11.51 5.61 4.37
C VAL A 86 -11.02 4.20 4.68
N VAL A 87 -10.09 3.71 3.88
CA VAL A 87 -9.45 2.39 4.03
C VAL A 87 -8.29 2.50 5.02
N THR A 88 -8.48 1.91 6.20
CA THR A 88 -7.47 1.88 7.28
C THR A 88 -6.56 0.66 7.21
N ASP A 89 -7.07 -0.47 6.73
CA ASP A 89 -6.31 -1.68 6.43
C ASP A 89 -6.70 -2.17 5.02
N ILE A 90 -5.80 -1.97 4.07
CA ILE A 90 -6.02 -2.30 2.66
C ILE A 90 -6.19 -3.81 2.43
N LEU A 91 -5.51 -4.65 3.22
CA LEU A 91 -5.62 -6.11 3.06
C LEU A 91 -6.96 -6.62 3.57
N LYS A 92 -7.38 -6.10 4.72
CA LYS A 92 -8.70 -6.43 5.27
C LYS A 92 -9.81 -5.95 4.33
N TRP A 93 -9.72 -4.72 3.83
CA TRP A 93 -10.71 -4.16 2.92
C TRP A 93 -10.86 -5.01 1.65
N PHE A 94 -9.76 -5.42 1.00
CA PHE A 94 -9.86 -6.29 -0.18
C PHE A 94 -10.54 -7.62 0.11
N ARG A 95 -10.27 -8.26 1.27
CA ARG A 95 -10.95 -9.52 1.65
C ARG A 95 -12.45 -9.36 1.86
N GLU A 96 -12.90 -8.18 2.28
CA GLU A 96 -14.31 -7.88 2.50
C GLU A 96 -15.05 -7.63 1.17
N GLN A 97 -14.37 -7.12 0.15
CA GLN A 97 -14.95 -6.90 -1.18
C GLN A 97 -15.03 -8.18 -2.04
N GLU A 98 -14.32 -9.25 -1.66
CA GLU A 98 -14.38 -10.55 -2.35
C GLU A 98 -15.56 -11.44 -1.90
N GLN A 99 -16.41 -10.97 -0.99
CA GLN A 99 -17.61 -11.67 -0.49
C GLN A 99 -18.89 -11.18 -1.17
#